data_AF-A0A524B2T6-F1
#
_entry.id   AF-A0A524B2T6-F1
#
_cell.length_a   1.000
_cell.length_b   1.000
_cell.length_c   1.000
_cell.angle_alpha   90.00
_cell.angle_beta   90.00
_cell.angle_gamma   90.00
#
_symmetry.space_group_name_H-M   'P 1'
#
loop_
_entity.id
_entity.type
_entity.pdbx_description
1 polymer ?
#
loop_
_entity_poly.entity_id
_entity_poly.type
_entity_poly.pdbx_seq_one_letter_code
_entity_poly.pdbx_strand_id
1 'polypeptide(L)'
;MTSPLGRDAMFARRRRLAVAIAVTIVAVIAFAVPGNDSGNGASMAGADPDDVTAVGNGTNDASPADPAFLPDVDPSIAPEIITVNVPAPPSGTVLNGTASFVRWPQTLGLRPCATPHALIGAVITVTNLNNGRQIKCNNVSIEALRDGSVIVVHTDVFLDLADLVDAPIPVEINF
;
A
#
# COMPACT_ATOMS: atom_id res chain seq x y z
N MET A 1 -15.19 -12.75 -52.72
CA MET A 1 -13.72 -12.65 -52.65
C MET A 1 -13.37 -11.21 -52.30
N THR A 2 -13.09 -10.94 -51.03
CA THR A 2 -12.83 -9.60 -50.47
C THR A 2 -11.35 -9.47 -50.11
N SER A 3 -10.69 -8.45 -50.66
CA SER A 3 -9.24 -8.23 -50.64
C SER A 3 -8.67 -7.91 -49.24
N PRO A 4 -7.45 -8.38 -48.89
CA PRO A 4 -6.88 -8.21 -47.54
C PRO A 4 -6.02 -6.94 -47.31
N LEU A 5 -5.86 -6.05 -48.29
CA LEU A 5 -4.84 -4.98 -48.28
C LEU A 5 -5.15 -3.74 -47.40
N GLY A 6 -6.30 -3.67 -46.72
CA GLY A 6 -6.70 -2.47 -45.96
C GLY A 6 -6.27 -2.42 -44.49
N ARG A 7 -5.86 -3.56 -43.90
CA ARG A 7 -5.66 -3.67 -42.43
C ARG A 7 -4.29 -3.14 -42.00
N ASP A 8 -3.25 -3.33 -42.80
CA ASP A 8 -1.87 -3.00 -42.42
C ASP A 8 -1.58 -1.50 -42.41
N ALA A 9 -2.21 -0.73 -43.30
CA ALA A 9 -2.09 0.73 -43.34
C ALA A 9 -2.70 1.41 -42.11
N MET A 10 -3.75 0.82 -41.52
CA MET A 10 -4.43 1.39 -40.35
C MET A 10 -3.62 1.21 -39.06
N PHE A 11 -2.94 0.07 -38.90
CA PHE A 11 -2.10 -0.20 -37.72
C PHE A 11 -0.82 0.64 -37.70
N ALA A 12 -0.20 0.86 -38.87
CA ALA A 12 1.00 1.70 -38.98
C ALA A 12 0.73 3.16 -38.58
N ARG A 13 -0.47 3.69 -38.87
CA ARG A 13 -0.85 5.07 -38.51
C ARG A 13 -1.15 5.24 -37.03
N ARG A 14 -1.77 4.24 -36.37
CA ARG A 14 -2.04 4.25 -34.93
C ARG A 14 -0.76 4.17 -34.08
N ARG A 15 0.22 3.38 -34.51
CA ARG A 15 1.53 3.29 -33.83
C ARG A 15 2.32 4.60 -33.89
N ARG A 16 2.28 5.32 -35.03
CA ARG A 16 2.94 6.63 -35.16
C ARG A 16 2.28 7.72 -34.31
N LEU A 17 0.96 7.69 -34.16
CA LEU A 17 0.23 8.63 -33.30
C LEU A 17 0.54 8.40 -31.80
N ALA A 18 0.64 7.15 -31.36
CA ALA A 18 0.95 6.81 -29.97
C ALA A 18 2.37 7.25 -29.55
N VAL A 19 3.36 7.11 -30.45
CA VAL A 19 4.74 7.54 -30.18
C VAL A 19 4.86 9.07 -30.04
N ALA A 20 4.12 9.83 -30.86
CA ALA A 20 4.15 11.29 -30.78
C ALA A 20 3.59 11.83 -29.44
N ILE A 21 2.53 11.22 -28.92
CA ILE A 21 1.91 11.61 -27.63
C ILE A 21 2.86 11.33 -26.45
N ALA A 22 3.55 10.19 -26.46
CA ALA A 22 4.48 9.83 -25.40
C ALA A 22 5.67 10.81 -25.32
N VAL A 23 6.22 11.24 -26.46
CA VAL A 23 7.35 12.19 -26.50
C VAL A 23 6.94 13.57 -25.98
N THR A 24 5.71 14.02 -26.27
CA THR A 24 5.23 15.32 -25.76
C THR A 24 5.02 15.34 -24.25
N ILE A 25 4.61 14.24 -23.64
CA ILE A 25 4.39 14.17 -22.19
C ILE A 25 5.72 14.24 -21.42
N VAL A 26 6.77 13.55 -21.91
CA VAL A 26 8.10 13.56 -21.28
C VAL A 26 8.74 14.96 -21.34
N ALA A 27 8.54 15.70 -22.43
CA ALA A 27 9.08 17.05 -22.57
C ALA A 27 8.42 18.07 -21.62
N VAL A 28 7.12 17.92 -21.34
CA VAL A 28 6.38 18.82 -20.43
C VAL A 28 6.78 18.57 -18.96
N ILE A 29 7.06 17.32 -18.56
CA ILE A 29 7.47 17.00 -17.19
C ILE A 29 8.89 17.51 -16.90
N ALA A 30 9.80 17.49 -17.88
CA ALA A 30 11.17 17.98 -17.69
C ALA A 30 11.26 19.52 -17.55
N PHE A 31 10.31 20.28 -18.11
CA PHE A 31 10.30 21.74 -18.05
C PHE A 31 9.51 22.32 -16.86
N ALA A 32 8.82 21.48 -16.08
CA ALA A 32 7.96 21.91 -14.98
C ALA A 32 8.51 21.64 -13.58
N VAL A 33 9.83 21.41 -13.43
CA VAL A 33 10.48 21.31 -12.10
C VAL A 33 11.01 22.69 -11.69
N PRO A 34 10.33 23.44 -10.80
CA PRO A 34 10.95 24.57 -10.13
C PRO A 34 12.06 24.07 -9.21
N GLY A 35 13.25 24.65 -9.36
CA GLY A 35 14.40 24.36 -8.51
C GLY A 35 14.08 24.65 -7.05
N ASN A 36 14.19 23.62 -6.21
CA ASN A 36 14.08 23.76 -4.77
C ASN A 36 15.45 24.17 -4.24
N ASP A 37 15.70 25.48 -4.15
CA ASP A 37 16.83 26.04 -3.39
C ASP A 37 16.60 25.72 -1.91
N SER A 38 17.09 24.56 -1.46
CA SER A 38 17.14 24.23 -0.04
C SER A 38 18.27 25.02 0.60
N GLY A 39 17.89 26.17 1.14
CA GLY A 39 18.71 26.99 2.02
C GLY A 39 19.31 26.16 3.16
N ASN A 40 20.61 26.37 3.32
CA ASN A 40 21.52 25.79 4.28
C ASN A 40 21.05 26.02 5.73
N GLY A 41 20.69 24.94 6.43
CA GLY A 41 20.15 24.99 7.80
C GLY A 41 20.83 24.04 8.77
N ALA A 42 22.14 24.20 8.99
CA ALA A 42 22.90 23.69 10.14
C ALA A 42 24.15 24.60 10.24
N SER A 43 24.58 25.16 11.37
CA SER A 43 24.64 24.62 12.73
C SER A 43 24.83 25.79 13.71
N MET A 44 24.16 25.77 14.87
CA MET A 44 24.61 26.55 16.02
C MET A 44 25.69 25.75 16.75
N ALA A 45 26.93 26.24 16.67
CA ALA A 45 28.04 25.80 17.51
C ALA A 45 28.49 27.02 18.33
N GLY A 46 28.61 26.85 19.64
CA GLY A 46 29.06 27.90 20.54
C GLY A 46 28.76 27.59 22.01
N ALA A 47 29.31 26.49 22.53
CA ALA A 47 29.50 26.30 23.96
C ALA A 47 30.96 25.89 24.19
N ASP A 48 31.55 26.62 25.12
CA ASP A 48 32.94 26.70 25.60
C ASP A 48 33.60 25.33 25.92
N PRO A 49 34.91 25.14 25.70
CA PRO A 49 35.65 24.03 26.27
C PRO A 49 36.33 24.50 27.57
N ASP A 50 35.76 24.17 28.72
CA ASP A 50 36.48 24.27 29.99
C ASP A 50 36.62 22.91 30.66
N ASP A 51 37.89 22.52 30.73
CA ASP A 51 38.54 21.75 31.80
C ASP A 51 37.90 20.42 32.23
N VAL A 52 38.42 19.32 31.65
CA VAL A 52 38.68 18.11 32.44
C VAL A 52 40.12 17.68 32.21
N THR A 53 40.88 17.94 33.26
CA THR A 53 42.26 17.58 33.55
C THR A 53 42.61 16.16 33.10
N ALA A 54 43.59 16.06 32.20
CA ALA A 54 44.29 14.82 31.90
C ALA A 54 45.25 14.49 33.06
N VAL A 55 44.96 13.45 33.84
CA VAL A 55 45.98 12.71 34.58
C VAL A 55 46.28 11.46 33.78
N GLY A 56 47.33 11.56 32.96
CA GLY A 56 47.99 10.40 32.41
C GLY A 56 48.74 9.68 33.54
N ASN A 57 48.35 8.44 33.81
CA ASN A 57 49.28 7.47 34.37
C ASN A 57 49.42 6.34 33.35
N GLY A 58 50.40 6.52 32.46
CA GLY A 58 50.76 5.53 31.46
C GLY A 58 51.39 4.30 32.12
N THR A 59 50.64 3.21 32.15
CA THR A 59 51.19 1.86 31.99
C THR A 59 50.53 1.29 30.75
N ASN A 60 51.27 1.31 29.64
CA ASN A 60 50.86 0.71 28.37
C ASN A 60 50.97 -0.81 28.47
N ASP A 61 50.02 -1.44 29.16
CA ASP A 61 49.74 -2.86 29.00
C ASP A 61 48.39 -2.98 28.30
N ALA A 62 48.38 -2.70 26.99
CA ALA A 62 47.21 -2.90 26.15
C ALA A 62 47.04 -4.39 25.86
N SER A 63 46.59 -5.15 26.85
CA SER A 63 45.88 -6.40 26.59
C SER A 63 44.52 -6.04 25.97
N PRO A 64 44.03 -6.77 24.94
CA PRO A 64 42.69 -6.56 24.42
C PRO A 64 41.68 -6.56 25.58
N ALA A 65 40.82 -5.55 25.65
CA ALA A 65 39.73 -5.54 26.62
C ALA A 65 38.86 -6.79 26.37
N ASP A 66 38.61 -7.56 27.42
CA ASP A 66 37.74 -8.73 27.32
C ASP A 66 36.35 -8.32 26.80
N PRO A 67 35.74 -9.10 25.89
CA PRO A 67 34.44 -8.76 25.35
C PRO A 67 33.39 -8.65 26.46
N ALA A 68 32.72 -7.50 26.53
CA ALA A 68 31.58 -7.30 27.41
C ALA A 68 30.38 -8.07 26.86
N PHE A 69 30.13 -9.25 27.42
CA PHE A 69 28.88 -9.97 27.17
C PHE A 69 27.77 -9.31 28.00
N LEU A 70 26.66 -8.99 27.32
CA LEU A 70 25.41 -8.67 28.01
C LEU A 70 25.09 -9.83 28.96
N PRO A 71 24.66 -9.56 30.21
CA PRO A 71 24.29 -10.62 31.14
C PRO A 71 23.22 -11.50 30.50
N ASP A 72 23.32 -12.81 30.72
CA ASP A 72 22.29 -13.77 30.29
C ASP A 72 20.94 -13.32 30.85
N VAL A 73 20.06 -12.85 29.97
CA VAL A 73 18.65 -12.63 30.31
C VAL A 73 18.08 -14.02 30.53
N ASP A 74 17.67 -14.32 31.76
CA ASP A 74 17.08 -15.60 32.13
C ASP A 74 15.97 -15.97 31.12
N PRO A 75 16.14 -17.01 30.30
CA PRO A 75 15.14 -17.40 29.31
C PRO A 75 13.89 -17.97 29.98
N SER A 76 13.89 -18.15 31.30
CA SER A 76 12.78 -18.65 32.10
C SER A 76 11.74 -17.58 32.46
N ILE A 77 11.95 -16.31 32.11
CA ILE A 77 10.88 -15.31 32.18
C ILE A 77 10.15 -15.35 30.85
N ALA A 78 9.00 -16.01 30.83
CA ALA A 78 8.08 -15.93 29.70
C ALA A 78 7.79 -14.44 29.44
N PRO A 79 7.98 -13.94 28.20
CA PRO A 79 7.69 -12.55 27.89
C PRO A 79 6.23 -12.26 28.26
N GLU A 80 6.01 -11.14 28.96
CA GLU A 80 4.68 -10.67 29.29
C GLU A 80 3.89 -10.46 27.99
N ILE A 81 2.75 -11.13 27.85
CA ILE A 81 1.89 -10.97 26.67
C ILE A 81 1.26 -9.59 26.75
N ILE A 82 1.84 -8.63 26.02
CA ILE A 82 1.25 -7.31 25.86
C ILE A 82 0.02 -7.47 24.95
N THR A 83 -1.17 -7.39 25.53
CA THR A 83 -2.41 -7.33 24.75
C THR A 83 -2.55 -5.92 24.19
N VAL A 84 -2.26 -5.76 22.90
CA VAL A 84 -2.51 -4.51 22.19
C VAL A 84 -3.99 -4.46 21.78
N ASN A 85 -4.80 -3.68 22.48
CA ASN A 85 -6.15 -3.38 22.05
C ASN A 85 -6.09 -2.42 20.86
N VAL A 86 -6.28 -2.95 19.65
CA VAL A 86 -6.55 -2.12 18.46
C VAL A 86 -8.04 -1.80 18.45
N PRO A 87 -8.44 -0.52 18.49
CA PRO A 87 -9.85 -0.15 18.37
C PRO A 87 -10.42 -0.70 17.06
N ALA A 88 -11.58 -1.36 17.15
CA ALA A 88 -12.33 -1.70 15.94
C ALA A 88 -12.68 -0.41 15.18
N PRO A 89 -12.61 -0.41 13.84
CA PRO A 89 -13.14 0.69 13.04
C PRO A 89 -14.58 1.00 13.49
N PRO A 90 -14.98 2.28 13.61
CA PRO A 90 -16.32 2.63 14.03
C PRO A 90 -17.34 2.01 13.07
N SER A 91 -18.25 1.21 13.61
CA SER A 91 -19.36 0.60 12.87
C SER A 91 -20.23 1.70 12.26
N GLY A 92 -20.64 1.53 11.00
CA GLY A 92 -21.40 2.55 10.27
C GLY A 92 -20.53 3.55 9.51
N THR A 93 -19.23 3.25 9.34
CA THR A 93 -18.37 4.02 8.44
C THR A 93 -18.76 3.71 7.01
N VAL A 94 -19.19 4.75 6.28
CA VAL A 94 -19.58 4.65 4.87
C VAL A 94 -18.44 5.19 4.02
N LEU A 95 -17.95 4.37 3.08
CA LEU A 95 -16.92 4.75 2.13
C LEU A 95 -17.38 4.51 0.69
N ASN A 96 -17.20 5.51 -0.16
CA ASN A 96 -17.49 5.43 -1.58
C ASN A 96 -16.21 5.17 -2.38
N GLY A 97 -16.33 4.39 -3.45
CA GLY A 97 -15.24 4.16 -4.38
C GLY A 97 -15.62 3.19 -5.49
N THR A 98 -14.65 2.42 -5.99
CA THR A 98 -14.90 1.38 -6.99
C THR A 98 -14.67 -0.01 -6.42
N ALA A 99 -15.45 -0.97 -6.92
CA ALA A 99 -15.22 -2.39 -6.69
C ALA A 99 -14.79 -3.08 -7.98
N SER A 100 -13.83 -3.99 -7.83
CA SER A 100 -13.42 -4.93 -8.86
C SER A 100 -13.50 -6.36 -8.33
N PHE A 101 -13.09 -7.33 -9.15
CA PHE A 101 -13.12 -8.74 -8.77
C PHE A 101 -11.77 -9.43 -8.95
N VAL A 102 -11.55 -10.45 -8.13
CA VAL A 102 -10.43 -11.40 -8.29
C VAL A 102 -10.91 -12.81 -7.99
N ARG A 103 -10.22 -13.80 -8.57
CA ARG A 103 -10.50 -15.21 -8.31
C ARG A 103 -9.57 -15.74 -7.24
N TRP A 104 -10.08 -15.92 -6.02
CA TRP A 104 -9.34 -16.61 -4.97
C TRP A 104 -9.40 -18.13 -5.18
N PRO A 105 -8.28 -18.85 -4.99
CA PRO A 105 -8.20 -20.29 -5.23
C PRO A 105 -8.94 -21.12 -4.17
N GLN A 106 -9.09 -20.59 -2.95
CA GLN A 106 -9.79 -21.26 -1.85
C GLN A 106 -10.69 -20.26 -1.13
N THR A 107 -11.96 -20.61 -0.98
CA THR A 107 -12.97 -19.77 -0.31
C THR A 107 -13.39 -20.33 1.05
N LEU A 108 -13.14 -21.62 1.32
CA LEU A 108 -13.47 -22.29 2.59
C LEU A 108 -14.93 -22.07 3.05
N GLY A 109 -15.87 -21.92 2.10
CA GLY A 109 -17.28 -21.63 2.39
C GLY A 109 -17.58 -20.18 2.79
N LEU A 110 -16.57 -19.31 2.84
CA LEU A 110 -16.72 -17.88 3.04
C LEU A 110 -17.03 -17.18 1.72
N ARG A 111 -17.46 -15.92 1.82
CA ARG A 111 -17.58 -14.99 0.69
C ARG A 111 -16.43 -13.97 0.76
N PRO A 112 -15.23 -14.28 0.23
CA PRO A 112 -14.07 -13.45 0.47
C PRO A 112 -14.13 -12.12 -0.30
N CYS A 113 -13.66 -11.08 0.35
CA CYS A 113 -13.33 -9.79 -0.23
C CYS A 113 -12.08 -9.21 0.45
N ALA A 114 -11.45 -8.22 -0.16
CA ALA A 114 -10.26 -7.56 0.35
C ALA A 114 -10.46 -6.06 0.33
N THR A 115 -10.19 -5.40 1.46
CA THR A 115 -10.14 -3.95 1.58
C THR A 115 -9.18 -3.55 2.70
N PRO A 116 -8.34 -2.52 2.50
CA PRO A 116 -7.49 -1.99 3.56
C PRO A 116 -8.28 -1.21 4.63
N HIS A 117 -9.58 -0.96 4.41
CA HIS A 117 -10.41 -0.11 5.26
C HIS A 117 -11.15 -0.84 6.39
N ALA A 118 -11.09 -2.17 6.43
CA ALA A 118 -11.72 -2.99 7.46
C ALA A 118 -10.74 -4.03 8.00
N LEU A 119 -10.94 -4.54 9.21
CA LEU A 119 -10.09 -5.60 9.77
C LEU A 119 -10.34 -6.95 9.09
N ILE A 120 -9.36 -7.85 9.14
CA ILE A 120 -9.53 -9.24 8.69
C ILE A 120 -10.65 -9.89 9.50
N GLY A 121 -11.56 -10.59 8.82
CA GLY A 121 -12.74 -11.23 9.40
C GLY A 121 -13.97 -10.32 9.50
N ALA A 122 -13.85 -9.01 9.26
CA ALA A 122 -14.98 -8.10 9.26
C ALA A 122 -16.00 -8.45 8.15
N VAL A 123 -17.28 -8.26 8.44
CA VAL A 123 -18.36 -8.43 7.45
C VAL A 123 -18.65 -7.08 6.82
N ILE A 124 -18.37 -6.96 5.53
CA ILE A 124 -18.55 -5.73 4.76
C ILE A 124 -19.83 -5.85 3.94
N THR A 125 -20.68 -4.84 4.04
CA THR A 125 -21.81 -4.67 3.12
C THR A 125 -21.37 -3.82 1.96
N VAL A 126 -21.53 -4.33 0.74
CA VAL A 126 -21.16 -3.63 -0.50
C VAL A 126 -22.44 -3.34 -1.27
N THR A 127 -22.65 -2.07 -1.62
CA THR A 127 -23.79 -1.57 -2.38
C THR A 127 -23.32 -1.08 -3.73
N ASN A 128 -23.84 -1.65 -4.82
CA ASN A 128 -23.62 -1.14 -6.17
C ASN A 128 -24.44 0.13 -6.39
N LEU A 129 -23.76 1.25 -6.65
CA LEU A 129 -24.40 2.55 -6.84
C LEU A 129 -25.12 2.69 -8.18
N ASN A 130 -24.83 1.82 -9.16
CA ASN A 130 -25.50 1.84 -10.46
C ASN A 130 -26.91 1.24 -10.43
N ASN A 131 -27.13 0.22 -9.59
CA ASN A 131 -28.38 -0.56 -9.60
C ASN A 131 -28.98 -0.84 -8.21
N GLY A 132 -28.32 -0.41 -7.13
CA GLY A 132 -28.76 -0.58 -5.75
C GLY A 132 -28.60 -1.99 -5.17
N ARG A 133 -28.02 -2.95 -5.90
CA ARG A 133 -27.80 -4.32 -5.42
C ARG A 133 -26.80 -4.33 -4.27
N GLN A 134 -27.04 -5.21 -3.30
CA GLN A 134 -26.21 -5.34 -2.11
C GLN A 134 -25.75 -6.77 -1.89
N ILE A 135 -24.52 -6.91 -1.40
CA ILE A 135 -23.96 -8.18 -0.94
C ILE A 135 -23.31 -7.99 0.44
N LYS A 136 -23.07 -9.11 1.11
CA LYS A 136 -22.18 -9.18 2.28
C LYS A 136 -21.01 -10.10 1.97
N CYS A 137 -19.81 -9.68 2.37
CA CYS A 137 -18.58 -10.43 2.18
C CYS A 137 -17.69 -10.33 3.43
N ASN A 138 -16.79 -11.29 3.60
CA ASN A 138 -15.83 -11.34 4.69
C ASN A 138 -14.49 -10.79 4.21
N ASN A 139 -13.95 -9.81 4.94
CA ASN A 139 -12.63 -9.29 4.62
C ASN A 139 -11.55 -10.35 4.92
N VAL A 140 -10.79 -10.76 3.92
CA VAL A 140 -9.71 -11.75 4.05
C VAL A 140 -8.32 -11.13 3.93
N SER A 141 -8.22 -9.86 3.54
CA SER A 141 -6.94 -9.15 3.39
C SER A 141 -7.09 -7.65 3.63
N ILE A 142 -6.10 -7.08 4.30
CA ILE A 142 -5.94 -5.64 4.54
C ILE A 142 -4.84 -5.02 3.67
N GLU A 143 -4.30 -5.77 2.72
CA GLU A 143 -3.28 -5.27 1.82
C GLU A 143 -3.84 -4.19 0.89
N ALA A 144 -2.95 -3.28 0.48
CA ALA A 144 -3.30 -2.25 -0.50
C ALA A 144 -3.72 -2.88 -1.83
N LEU A 145 -4.85 -2.42 -2.36
CA LEU A 145 -5.39 -2.88 -3.63
C LEU A 145 -4.67 -2.19 -4.78
N ARG A 146 -4.14 -2.97 -5.73
CA ARG A 146 -3.27 -2.47 -6.82
C ARG A 146 -4.02 -1.68 -7.90
N ASP A 147 -5.33 -1.84 -7.97
CA ASP A 147 -6.21 -1.31 -9.02
C ASP A 147 -6.88 0.01 -8.62
N GLY A 148 -6.57 0.56 -7.44
CA GLY A 148 -7.21 1.77 -6.93
C GLY A 148 -8.67 1.56 -6.49
N SER A 149 -9.15 0.32 -6.51
CA SER A 149 -10.44 -0.05 -5.95
C SER A 149 -10.42 0.09 -4.43
N VAL A 150 -11.55 0.46 -3.84
CA VAL A 150 -11.69 0.50 -2.37
C VAL A 150 -11.97 -0.91 -1.82
N ILE A 151 -12.47 -1.80 -2.67
CA ILE A 151 -12.72 -3.20 -2.35
C ILE A 151 -12.53 -4.08 -3.58
N VAL A 152 -11.94 -5.25 -3.40
CA VAL A 152 -11.96 -6.33 -4.40
C VAL A 152 -12.75 -7.49 -3.84
N VAL A 153 -13.74 -7.97 -4.56
CA VAL A 153 -14.61 -9.08 -4.12
C VAL A 153 -14.34 -10.32 -4.97
N HIS A 154 -14.68 -11.49 -4.44
CA HIS A 154 -14.47 -12.71 -5.21
C HIS A 154 -15.36 -12.72 -6.44
N THR A 155 -14.86 -13.16 -7.60
CA THR A 155 -15.63 -13.33 -8.85
C THR A 155 -17.07 -13.82 -8.65
N ASP A 156 -17.29 -14.93 -7.94
CA ASP A 156 -18.65 -15.48 -7.76
C ASP A 156 -19.55 -14.57 -6.90
N VAL A 157 -18.94 -13.83 -5.97
CA VAL A 157 -19.61 -12.85 -5.12
C VAL A 157 -19.88 -11.55 -5.90
N PHE A 158 -19.00 -11.18 -6.84
CA PHE A 158 -19.17 -10.03 -7.72
C PHE A 158 -20.36 -10.21 -8.66
N LEU A 159 -20.58 -11.44 -9.14
CA LEU A 159 -21.72 -11.77 -10.02
C LEU A 159 -23.09 -11.50 -9.38
N ASP A 160 -23.16 -11.46 -8.04
CA ASP A 160 -24.39 -11.06 -7.34
C ASP A 160 -24.62 -9.53 -7.36
N LEU A 161 -23.54 -8.75 -7.51
CA LEU A 161 -23.56 -7.27 -7.61
C LEU A 161 -23.76 -6.76 -9.03
N ALA A 162 -23.00 -7.31 -10.00
CA ALA A 162 -22.94 -6.87 -11.39
C ALA A 162 -22.32 -7.94 -12.30
N ASP A 163 -22.36 -7.71 -13.62
CA ASP A 163 -21.64 -8.54 -14.58
C ASP A 163 -20.14 -8.18 -14.57
N LEU A 164 -19.26 -9.18 -14.77
CA LEU A 164 -17.80 -9.01 -14.75
C LEU A 164 -17.31 -8.00 -15.80
N VAL A 165 -18.05 -7.82 -16.89
CA VAL A 165 -17.71 -6.86 -17.95
C VAL A 165 -17.90 -5.40 -17.52
N ASP A 166 -18.70 -5.15 -16.49
CA ASP A 166 -18.97 -3.82 -15.97
C ASP A 166 -17.90 -3.36 -14.97
N ALA A 167 -16.99 -4.26 -14.55
CA ALA A 167 -15.94 -3.93 -13.62
C ALA A 167 -14.91 -2.96 -14.24
N PRO A 168 -14.41 -1.96 -13.48
CA PRO A 168 -14.76 -1.62 -12.10
C PRO A 168 -16.09 -0.84 -11.98
N ILE A 169 -16.92 -1.21 -11.00
CA ILE A 169 -18.22 -0.56 -10.73
C ILE A 169 -18.14 0.42 -9.54
N PRO A 170 -18.90 1.53 -9.55
CA PRO A 170 -19.01 2.40 -8.39
C PRO A 170 -19.80 1.71 -7.27
N VAL A 171 -19.23 1.72 -6.06
CA VAL A 171 -19.83 1.12 -4.88
C VAL A 171 -19.74 2.02 -3.66
N GLU A 172 -20.63 1.76 -2.71
CA GLU A 172 -20.55 2.18 -1.33
C GLU A 172 -20.28 0.94 -0.46
N ILE A 173 -19.35 1.04 0.48
CA ILE A 173 -19.06 -0.01 1.46
C ILE A 173 -19.33 0.47 2.88
N ASN A 174 -19.87 -0.43 3.69
CA ASN A 174 -20.20 -0.23 5.10
C ASN A 174 -19.71 -1.42 5.94
N PHE A 175 -19.18 -1.15 7.13
CA PHE A 175 -18.62 -2.13 8.07
C PHE A 175 -19.15 -1.93 9.49
#